data_AF-A0AB36WRH7-F1
#
_entry.id   AF-A0AB36WRH7-F1
#
_cell.length_a   1.000
_cell.length_b   1.000
_cell.length_c   1.000
_cell.angle_alpha   90.00
_cell.angle_beta   90.00
_cell.angle_gamma   90.00
#
_symmetry.space_group_name_H-M   'P 1'
#
loop_
_entity.id
_entity.type
_entity.pdbx_description
1 polymer ?
#
loop_
_entity_poly.entity_id
_entity_poly.type
_entity_poly.pdbx_seq_one_letter_code
_entity_poly.pdbx_strand_id
1 'polypeptide(L)' 'MSTCLVYDNGKHGFIDKNGDVAIELDYDDIPFIDPFKDGTAYVKKDGEWFYINRQGKRVENKF' A
#
# COMPACT_ATOMS: atom_id res chain seq x y z
N MET A 1 8.27 11.07 1.03
CA MET A 1 6.86 11.01 1.47
C MET A 1 6.81 10.02 2.60
N SER A 2 6.49 10.47 3.80
CA SER A 2 6.19 9.58 4.92
C SER A 2 4.71 9.24 4.79
N THR A 3 4.41 8.06 4.26
CA THR A 3 3.05 7.53 4.15
C THR A 3 2.81 6.63 5.35
N CYS A 4 1.72 6.84 6.07
CA CYS A 4 1.32 6.00 7.19
C CYS A 4 0.34 4.93 6.71
N LEU A 5 0.51 3.70 7.18
CA LEU A 5 -0.47 2.63 6.99
C LEU A 5 -1.73 2.97 7.79
N VAL A 6 -2.89 2.90 7.13
CA VAL A 6 -4.20 3.03 7.78
C VAL A 6 -5.02 1.77 7.52
N TYR A 7 -5.88 1.42 8.49
CA TYR A 7 -6.84 0.33 8.36
C TYR A 7 -8.21 0.86 8.73
N ASP A 8 -9.17 0.71 7.82
CA ASP A 8 -10.56 1.06 8.03
C ASP A 8 -11.46 0.03 7.35
N ASN A 9 -12.57 -0.34 7.99
CA ASN A 9 -13.59 -1.24 7.44
C ASN A 9 -13.08 -2.54 6.78
N GLY A 10 -12.00 -3.13 7.30
CA GLY A 10 -11.46 -4.38 6.76
C GLY A 10 -10.42 -4.19 5.65
N LYS A 11 -10.07 -2.95 5.30
CA LYS A 11 -9.16 -2.64 4.20
C LYS A 11 -8.00 -1.76 4.66
N HIS A 12 -6.84 -2.01 4.07
CA HIS A 12 -5.63 -1.21 4.25
C HIS A 12 -5.47 -0.21 3.12
N GLY A 13 -4.94 0.96 3.47
CA GLY A 13 -4.50 1.98 2.52
C GLY A 13 -3.38 2.82 3.12
N PHE A 14 -3.09 3.95 2.47
CA PHE A 14 -2.00 4.82 2.88
C PHE A 14 -2.46 6.27 2.92
N ILE A 15 -2.20 6.94 4.03
CA ILE A 15 -2.43 8.38 4.18
C ILE A 15 -1.10 9.13 4.21
N ASP A 16 -1.12 10.39 3.80
CA ASP A 16 0.01 11.29 3.94
C ASP A 16 0.07 11.88 5.38
N LYS A 17 1.08 12.72 5.63
CA LYS A 17 1.27 13.37 6.92
C LYS A 17 0.18 14.39 7.29
N ASN A 18 -0.61 14.83 6.31
CA ASN A 18 -1.72 15.76 6.49
C ASN A 18 -3.03 15.00 6.79
N GLY A 19 -3.02 13.67 6.65
CA GLY A 19 -4.19 12.81 6.80
C GLY A 19 -4.95 12.59 5.50
N ASP A 20 -4.43 13.07 4.37
CA ASP A 20 -5.03 12.88 3.06
C ASP A 20 -4.73 11.48 2.54
N VAL A 21 -5.71 10.84 1.89
CA VAL A 21 -5.53 9.51 1.30
C VAL A 21 -4.53 9.60 0.14
N ALA A 22 -3.35 9.02 0.33
CA ALA A 22 -2.31 8.92 -0.68
C ALA A 22 -2.52 7.69 -1.58
N ILE A 23 -3.02 6.60 -1.01
CA ILE A 23 -3.39 5.38 -1.72
C ILE A 23 -4.68 4.84 -1.09
N GLU A 24 -5.66 4.53 -1.94
CA GLU A 24 -6.98 4.05 -1.54
C GLU A 24 -6.91 2.85 -0.58
N LEU A 25 -7.90 2.79 0.32
CA LEU A 25 -8.07 1.72 1.28
C LEU A 25 -8.77 0.54 0.61
N ASP A 26 -8.03 -0.20 -0.21
CA ASP A 26 -8.59 -1.28 -1.04
C ASP A 26 -7.80 -2.59 -0.93
N TYR A 27 -6.80 -2.65 -0.05
CA TYR A 27 -5.96 -3.83 0.14
C TYR A 27 -6.46 -4.68 1.31
N ASP A 28 -6.48 -6.00 1.14
CA ASP A 28 -6.91 -6.96 2.15
C ASP A 28 -5.86 -7.16 3.24
N ASP A 29 -4.57 -7.07 2.88
CA ASP A 29 -3.45 -7.36 3.77
C ASP A 29 -2.17 -6.64 3.31
N ILE A 30 -1.35 -6.19 4.26
CA ILE A 30 -0.04 -5.57 4.04
C ILE A 30 0.93 -6.09 5.13
N PRO A 31 1.81 -7.07 4.83
CA PRO A 31 2.56 -7.83 5.83
C PRO A 31 3.78 -7.07 6.38
N PHE A 32 4.06 -5.86 5.91
CA PHE A 32 5.25 -5.09 6.28
C PHE A 32 4.90 -3.79 7.00
N ILE A 33 5.61 -3.51 8.09
CA ILE A 33 5.46 -2.29 8.90
C ILE A 33 6.00 -1.05 8.16
N ASP A 34 7.02 -1.22 7.31
CA ASP A 34 7.55 -0.17 6.42
C ASP A 34 7.46 -0.63 4.96
N PRO A 35 6.26 -0.62 4.37
CA PRO A 35 6.02 -1.26 3.09
C PRO A 35 6.67 -0.49 1.94
N PHE A 36 7.08 0.78 2.09
CA PHE A 36 7.71 1.55 1.02
C PHE A 36 9.21 1.80 1.21
N LYS A 37 9.88 1.00 2.05
CA LYS A 37 11.33 1.07 2.29
C LYS A 37 12.14 0.99 1.00
N ASP A 38 11.76 0.07 0.11
CA ASP A 38 12.40 -0.15 -1.20
C ASP A 38 11.64 0.55 -2.35
N GLY A 39 10.85 1.58 -2.04
CA GLY A 39 10.05 2.33 -3.01
C GLY A 39 8.81 1.62 -3.53
N THR A 40 8.58 0.36 -3.15
CA THR A 40 7.43 -0.47 -3.53
C THR A 40 6.90 -1.25 -2.35
N ALA A 41 5.57 -1.38 -2.25
CA ALA A 41 4.87 -2.12 -1.20
C ALA A 41 4.32 -3.45 -1.73
N TYR A 42 4.47 -4.52 -0.94
CA TYR A 42 3.82 -5.81 -1.21
C TYR A 42 2.46 -5.82 -0.53
N VAL A 43 1.40 -6.01 -1.31
CA VAL A 43 0.02 -5.87 -0.86
C VAL A 43 -0.82 -7.03 -1.38
N LYS A 44 -1.89 -7.36 -0.65
CA LYS A 44 -2.90 -8.32 -1.06
C LYS A 44 -4.16 -7.59 -1.49
N LYS A 45 -4.74 -7.97 -2.62
CA LYS A 45 -6.07 -7.52 -3.05
C LYS A 45 -6.76 -8.62 -3.82
N ASP A 46 -8.03 -8.87 -3.51
CA ASP A 46 -8.88 -9.88 -4.15
C ASP A 46 -8.25 -11.29 -4.12
N GLY A 47 -7.49 -11.57 -3.05
CA GLY A 47 -6.78 -12.85 -2.88
C GLY A 47 -5.43 -12.95 -3.59
N GLU A 48 -5.06 -12.00 -4.44
CA GLU A 48 -3.76 -11.96 -5.13
C GLU A 48 -2.76 -11.07 -4.41
N TRP A 49 -1.49 -11.46 -4.46
CA TRP A 49 -0.39 -10.66 -3.94
C TRP A 49 0.41 -10.02 -5.08
N PHE A 50 0.69 -8.73 -4.96
CA PHE A 50 1.50 -8.00 -5.94
C PHE A 50 2.21 -6.80 -5.31
N TYR A 51 3.14 -6.22 -6.07
CA TYR A 51 3.82 -5.00 -5.67
C TYR A 51 3.12 -3.76 -6.23
N ILE A 52 3.03 -2.71 -5.43
CA ILE A 52 2.59 -1.38 -5.84
C ILE A 52 3.68 -0.35 -5.63
N ASN A 53 3.69 0.71 -6.44
CA ASN A 53 4.53 1.87 -6.21
C ASN A 53 3.85 2.89 -5.26
N ARG A 54 4.53 4.00 -4.94
CA ARG A 54 3.99 5.07 -4.08
C ARG A 54 2.78 5.83 -4.65
N GLN A 55 2.39 5.54 -5.90
CA GLN A 55 1.18 6.06 -6.53
C GLN A 55 0.03 5.03 -6.50
N GLY A 56 0.20 3.89 -5.82
CA GLY A 56 -0.78 2.80 -5.79
C GLY A 56 -0.84 1.97 -7.07
N LYS A 57 0.08 2.15 -8.02
CA LYS A 57 0.07 1.41 -9.29
C LYS A 57 0.79 0.08 -9.14
N ARG A 58 0.18 -1.00 -9.64
CA ARG A 58 0.79 -2.33 -9.73
C ARG A 58 2.10 -2.25 -10.52
N VAL A 59 3.13 -2.91 -10.00
CA VAL A 59 4.44 -3.05 -10.61
C VAL A 59 4.50 -4.44 -11.23
N GLU A 60 4.54 -4.51 -12.56
CA GLU A 60 4.50 -5.78 -13.30
C GLU A 60 5.88 -6.44 -13.43
N ASN A 61 6.97 -5.68 -13.32
CA ASN A 61 8.34 -6.18 -13.43
C ASN A 61 9.15 -5.88 -12.16
N LYS A 62 9.26 -6.87 -11.28
CA LYS A 62 10.37 -6.98 -10.32
C LYS A 62 11.22 -8.17 -10.77
N PHE A 63 12.24 -7.89 -11.60
CA PHE A 63 13.31 -8.83 -11.92
C PHE A 63 14.60 -8.35 -11.29
#